data_AF-A0A433T0K9-F1
#
_entry.id   AF-A0A433T0K9-F1
#
_cell.length_a   1.000
_cell.length_b   1.000
_cell.length_c   1.000
_cell.angle_alpha   90.00
_cell.angle_beta   90.00
_cell.angle_gamma   90.00
#
_symmetry.space_group_name_H-M   'P 1'
#
loop_
_entity.id
_entity.type
_entity.pdbx_description
1 polymer ?
#
loop_
_entity_poly.entity_id
_entity_poly.type
_entity_poly.pdbx_seq_one_letter_code
_entity_poly.pdbx_strand_id
1 'polypeptide(L)'
;SVLLIMIYVVCNKFFTQSVLLISICVVCNKFITQSVLLILIYVVCNKFFTQSVLLISICVVCNKFITQSVLLILIYVVCNKFFTQSVLLISICVVCNKLLLWVVCNKFFTQSV
;
A
#
# COMPACT_ATOMS: atom_id res chain seq x y z
N SER A 1 11.48 -16.09 5.25
CA SER A 1 11.43 -15.48 6.59
C SER A 1 9.98 -15.36 7.04
N VAL A 2 9.68 -15.72 8.28
CA VAL A 2 8.30 -15.61 8.80
C VAL A 2 7.99 -14.15 9.12
N LEU A 3 8.89 -13.47 9.82
CA LEU A 3 8.70 -12.10 10.28
C LEU A 3 9.87 -11.22 9.83
N LEU A 4 9.58 -10.04 9.29
CA LEU A 4 10.54 -9.02 8.92
C LEU A 4 10.11 -7.66 9.50
N ILE A 5 10.99 -7.06 10.30
CA ILE A 5 10.77 -5.75 10.90
C ILE A 5 11.93 -4.85 10.46
N MET A 6 11.58 -3.74 9.80
CA MET A 6 12.56 -2.77 9.33
C MET A 6 12.20 -1.36 9.82
N ILE A 7 13.14 -0.68 10.44
CA ILE A 7 12.92 0.71 10.87
C ILE A 7 13.01 1.64 9.65
N TYR A 8 14.07 1.49 8.86
CA TYR A 8 14.34 2.36 7.73
C TYR A 8 14.87 1.56 6.56
N VAL A 9 14.29 1.76 5.38
CA VAL A 9 14.71 1.11 4.14
C VAL A 9 14.88 2.19 3.08
N VAL A 10 16.11 2.32 2.57
CA VAL A 10 16.41 3.12 1.39
C VAL A 10 17.12 2.24 0.38
N CYS A 11 16.48 2.06 -0.77
CA CYS A 11 17.05 1.25 -1.85
C CYS A 11 16.41 1.63 -3.17
N ASN A 12 17.07 1.29 -4.29
CA ASN A 12 16.43 1.49 -5.59
C ASN A 12 15.22 0.54 -5.75
N LYS A 13 15.37 -0.73 -5.37
CA LYS A 13 14.30 -1.73 -5.46
C LYS A 13 14.24 -2.55 -4.18
N PHE A 14 13.05 -2.66 -3.61
CA PHE A 14 12.76 -3.50 -2.47
C PHE A 14 11.87 -4.67 -2.91
N PHE A 15 12.34 -5.89 -2.70
CA PHE A 15 11.63 -7.12 -3.00
C PHE A 15 11.65 -8.04 -1.78
N THR A 16 10.48 -8.42 -1.28
CA THR A 16 10.41 -9.33 -0.13
C THR A 16 9.19 -10.22 -0.17
N GLN A 17 9.38 -11.45 0.30
CA GLN A 17 8.31 -12.39 0.61
C GLN A 17 8.44 -12.80 2.09
N SER A 18 7.38 -12.62 2.88
CA SER A 18 7.36 -12.94 4.31
C SER A 18 5.94 -13.21 4.78
N VAL A 19 5.74 -13.85 5.94
CA VAL A 19 4.38 -13.94 6.51
C VAL A 19 3.94 -12.58 7.05
N LEU A 20 4.83 -11.93 7.79
CA LEU A 20 4.59 -10.65 8.44
C LEU A 20 5.71 -9.67 8.10
N LEU A 21 5.34 -8.52 7.52
CA LEU A 21 6.26 -7.41 7.27
C LEU A 21 5.75 -6.15 7.97
N ILE A 22 6.59 -5.60 8.84
CA ILE A 22 6.37 -4.29 9.46
C ILE A 22 7.51 -3.38 9.04
N SER A 23 7.18 -2.19 8.53
CA SER A 23 8.18 -1.15 8.39
C SER A 23 7.67 0.22 8.79
N ILE A 24 8.58 1.02 9.35
CA ILE A 24 8.28 2.39 9.74
C ILE A 24 8.45 3.31 8.52
N CYS A 25 9.61 3.29 7.87
CA CYS A 25 9.87 4.15 6.72
C CYS A 25 10.49 3.38 5.56
N VAL A 26 9.89 3.53 4.37
CA VAL A 26 10.41 2.98 3.12
C VAL A 26 10.51 4.08 2.08
N VAL A 27 11.71 4.26 1.54
CA VAL A 27 11.96 5.11 0.38
C VAL A 27 12.63 4.26 -0.70
N CYS A 28 11.93 4.05 -1.81
CA CYS A 28 12.50 3.30 -2.92
C CYS A 28 11.89 3.69 -4.26
N ASN A 29 12.55 3.36 -5.37
CA ASN A 29 11.94 3.57 -6.68
C ASN A 29 10.85 2.51 -6.94
N LYS A 30 11.08 1.25 -6.55
CA LYS A 30 10.12 0.15 -6.69
C LYS A 30 9.99 -0.63 -5.39
N PHE A 31 8.78 -0.72 -4.86
CA PHE A 31 8.41 -1.56 -3.74
C PHE A 31 7.54 -2.71 -4.23
N ILE A 32 7.98 -3.95 -4.04
CA ILE A 32 7.27 -5.15 -4.46
C ILE A 32 7.28 -6.15 -3.31
N THR A 33 6.12 -6.45 -2.74
CA THR A 33 6.04 -7.36 -1.59
C THR A 33 4.88 -8.31 -1.66
N GLN A 34 5.12 -9.53 -1.19
CA GLN A 34 4.08 -10.52 -0.93
C GLN A 34 4.12 -10.93 0.54
N SER A 35 3.01 -10.72 1.26
CA SER A 35 2.93 -11.15 2.66
C SER A 35 1.50 -11.47 3.10
N VAL A 36 1.33 -12.19 4.20
CA VAL A 36 -0.01 -12.34 4.79
C VAL A 36 -0.43 -11.01 5.41
N LEU A 37 0.46 -10.44 6.23
CA LEU A 37 0.24 -9.18 6.92
C LEU A 37 1.33 -8.17 6.56
N LEU A 38 0.90 -6.98 6.12
CA LEU A 38 1.76 -5.88 5.71
C LEU A 38 1.37 -4.61 6.46
N ILE A 39 2.24 -4.10 7.31
CA ILE A 39 2.06 -2.84 8.05
C ILE A 39 3.16 -1.87 7.64
N LEU A 40 2.77 -0.71 7.11
CA LEU A 40 3.68 0.32 6.65
C LEU A 40 3.25 1.69 7.20
N ILE A 41 4.13 2.36 7.93
CA ILE A 41 3.79 3.69 8.47
C ILE A 41 3.96 4.75 7.38
N TYR A 42 5.16 4.87 6.81
CA TYR A 42 5.46 5.82 5.74
C TYR A 42 6.09 5.13 4.54
N VAL A 43 5.50 5.35 3.37
CA VAL A 43 6.03 4.84 2.09
C VAL A 43 6.12 5.98 1.09
N VAL A 44 7.32 6.17 0.56
CA VAL A 44 7.56 7.03 -0.59
C VAL A 44 8.19 6.19 -1.69
N CYS A 45 7.48 6.03 -2.80
CA CYS A 45 8.06 5.30 -3.93
C CYS A 45 7.50 5.73 -5.28
N ASN A 46 8.20 5.42 -6.37
CA ASN A 46 7.62 5.66 -7.70
C ASN A 46 6.55 4.59 -8.01
N LYS A 47 6.82 3.33 -7.67
CA LYS A 47 5.88 2.23 -7.88
C LYS A 47 5.73 1.37 -6.64
N PHE A 48 4.49 1.22 -6.19
CA PHE A 48 4.08 0.37 -5.07
C PHE A 48 3.25 -0.79 -5.59
N PHE A 49 3.74 -2.02 -5.40
CA PHE A 49 3.04 -3.25 -5.76
C PHE A 49 2.99 -4.20 -4.57
N THR A 50 1.80 -4.58 -4.14
CA THR A 50 1.68 -5.51 -3.03
C THR A 50 0.58 -6.51 -3.23
N GLN A 51 0.84 -7.74 -2.76
CA GLN A 51 -0.18 -8.76 -2.60
C GLN A 51 -0.19 -9.21 -1.14
N SER A 52 -1.31 -9.02 -0.46
CA SER A 52 -1.42 -9.45 0.93
C SER A 52 -2.82 -9.84 1.37
N VAL A 53 -2.96 -10.58 2.47
CA VAL A 53 -4.31 -10.78 3.03
C VAL A 53 -4.78 -9.48 3.67
N LEU A 54 -3.90 -8.86 4.47
CA LEU A 54 -4.15 -7.61 5.16
C LEU A 54 -3.04 -6.61 4.86
N LEU A 55 -3.42 -5.43 4.36
CA LEU A 55 -2.54 -4.28 4.20
C LEU A 55 -3.05 -3.13 5.05
N ILE A 56 -2.22 -2.66 5.98
CA ILE A 56 -2.42 -1.41 6.71
C ILE A 56 -1.31 -0.45 6.31
N SER A 57 -1.69 0.74 5.88
CA SER A 57 -0.74 1.83 5.77
C SER A 57 -1.27 3.18 6.24
N ILE A 58 -0.40 3.95 6.87
CA ILE A 58 -0.73 5.28 7.37
C ILE A 58 -0.57 6.31 6.25
N CYS A 59 0.63 6.42 5.67
CA CYS A 59 0.92 7.41 4.63
C CYS A 59 1.62 6.75 3.43
N VAL A 60 1.01 6.86 2.25
CA VAL A 60 1.62 6.40 0.99
C VAL A 60 1.64 7.52 -0.03
N VAL A 61 2.85 7.86 -0.50
CA VAL A 61 3.06 8.76 -1.62
C VAL A 61 3.73 8.00 -2.73
N CYS A 62 3.03 7.87 -3.88
CA CYS A 62 3.62 7.22 -5.02
C CYS A 62 3.07 7.65 -6.37
N ASN A 63 3.78 7.37 -7.47
CA ASN A 63 3.21 7.64 -8.80
C ASN A 63 2.20 6.55 -9.19
N LYS A 64 2.48 5.29 -8.86
CA LYS A 64 1.58 4.15 -9.13
C LYS A 64 1.42 3.29 -7.89
N PHE A 65 0.17 3.13 -7.45
CA PHE A 65 -0.25 2.25 -6.38
C PHE A 65 -1.07 1.10 -6.95
N ILE A 66 -0.58 -0.13 -6.81
CA ILE A 66 -1.24 -1.34 -7.31
C ILE A 66 -1.26 -2.37 -6.18
N THR A 67 -2.44 -2.73 -5.70
CA THR A 67 -2.55 -3.70 -4.60
C THR A 67 -3.65 -4.71 -4.82
N GLN A 68 -3.38 -5.93 -4.35
CA GLN A 68 -4.38 -6.98 -4.24
C GLN A 68 -4.42 -7.45 -2.79
N SER A 69 -5.57 -7.29 -2.13
CA SER A 69 -5.71 -7.72 -0.74
C SER A 69 -7.11 -8.09 -0.33
N VAL A 70 -7.28 -8.95 0.68
CA VAL A 70 -8.64 -9.20 1.22
C VAL A 70 -9.13 -7.94 1.93
N LEU A 71 -8.32 -7.40 2.83
CA LEU A 71 -8.62 -6.21 3.61
C LEU A 71 -7.53 -5.14 3.43
N LEU A 72 -7.97 -3.95 3.01
CA LEU A 72 -7.12 -2.81 2.73
C LEU A 72 -7.52 -1.63 3.64
N ILE A 73 -6.61 -1.19 4.51
CA ILE A 73 -6.77 -0.03 5.39
C ILE A 73 -5.72 1.02 5.03
N LEU A 74 -6.18 2.20 4.63
CA LEU A 74 -5.34 3.29 4.16
C LEU A 74 -5.76 4.60 4.82
N ILE A 75 -4.88 5.25 5.58
CA ILE A 75 -5.24 6.53 6.18
C ILE A 75 -5.11 7.65 5.14
N TYR A 76 -3.90 7.86 4.61
CA TYR A 76 -3.61 8.87 3.59
C TYR A 76 -2.88 8.24 2.41
N VAL A 77 -3.44 8.43 1.21
CA VAL A 77 -2.79 8.06 -0.05
C VAL A 77 -2.80 9.23 -1.02
N VAL A 78 -1.62 9.55 -1.53
CA VAL A 78 -1.43 10.48 -2.64
C VAL A 78 -0.76 9.73 -3.77
N CYS A 79 -1.45 9.60 -4.91
CA CYS A 79 -0.83 9.00 -6.08
C CYS A 79 -1.40 9.47 -7.41
N ASN A 80 -0.65 9.31 -8.49
CA ASN A 80 -1.18 9.64 -9.81
C ASN A 80 -2.13 8.55 -10.31
N LYS A 81 -1.82 7.27 -10.04
CA LYS A 81 -2.66 6.12 -10.42
C LYS A 81 -2.85 5.19 -9.23
N PHE A 82 -4.11 4.93 -8.88
CA PHE A 82 -4.53 4.01 -7.84
C PHE A 82 -5.34 2.86 -8.45
N PHE A 83 -4.82 1.65 -8.35
CA PHE A 83 -5.51 0.43 -8.75
C PHE A 83 -5.54 -0.55 -7.59
N THR A 84 -6.74 -0.98 -7.21
CA THR A 84 -6.88 -1.92 -6.09
C THR A 84 -7.95 -2.95 -6.36
N GLN A 85 -7.62 -4.19 -6.04
CA GLN A 85 -8.57 -5.28 -5.94
C GLN A 85 -8.65 -5.70 -4.47
N SER A 86 -9.80 -5.49 -3.83
CA SER A 86 -9.99 -5.93 -2.45
C SER A 86 -11.41 -6.31 -2.09
N VAL A 87 -11.58 -7.20 -1.11
CA VAL A 87 -12.94 -7.50 -0.61
C VAL A 87 -13.46 -6.28 0.15
N LEU A 88 -12.63 -5.73 1.03
CA LEU A 88 -12.97 -4.60 1.88
C LEU A 88 -11.88 -3.52 1.80
N LEU A 89 -12.31 -2.29 1.51
CA LEU A 89 -11.47 -1.09 1.55
C LEU A 89 -12.00 -0.11 2.60
N ILE A 90 -11.11 0.29 3.51
CA ILE A 90 -11.31 1.39 4.45
C ILE A 90 -10.27 2.44 4.12
N SER A 91 -10.71 3.63 3.74
CA SER A 91 -9.79 4.75 3.55
C SER A 91 -10.32 6.07 4.10
N ILE A 92 -9.44 6.86 4.72
CA ILE A 92 -9.78 8.19 5.22
C ILE A 92 -9.62 9.23 4.12
N CYS A 93 -8.48 9.26 3.42
CA CYS A 93 -8.22 10.20 2.34
C CYS A 93 -7.41 9.55 1.22
N VAL A 94 -7.95 9.58 0.00
CA VAL A 94 -7.25 9.15 -1.22
C VAL A 94 -7.33 10.28 -2.23
N VAL A 95 -6.17 10.83 -2.59
CA VAL A 95 -6.02 11.85 -3.63
C VAL A 95 -5.31 11.21 -4.81
N CYS A 96 -6.01 11.11 -5.94
CA CYS A 96 -5.41 10.60 -7.16
C CYS A 96 -6.04 11.09 -8.44
N ASN A 97 -5.23 11.23 -9.49
CA ASN A 97 -5.70 11.62 -10.82
C ASN A 97 -6.48 10.50 -11.51
N LYS A 98 -6.13 9.23 -11.26
CA LYS A 98 -6.80 8.06 -11.84
C LYS A 98 -7.03 7.01 -10.76
N LEU A 99 -8.30 6.64 -10.59
CA LEU A 99 -8.77 5.70 -9.59
C LEU A 99 -9.48 4.53 -10.29
N LEU A 100 -9.06 3.30 -10.04
CA LEU A 100 -9.70 2.10 -10.57
C LEU A 100 -9.84 1.05 -9.47
N LEU A 101 -11.08 0.82 -9.02
CA LEU A 101 -11.39 -0.06 -7.90
C LEU A 101 -12.22 -1.26 -8.34
N TRP A 102 -11.81 -2.42 -7.83
CA TRP A 102 -12.58 -3.65 -7.83
C TRP A 102 -12.81 -4.07 -6.38
N VAL A 103 -13.83 -3.47 -5.74
CA VAL A 103 -14.11 -3.65 -4.31
C VAL A 103 -15.54 -4.09 -4.06
N VAL A 104 -15.71 -5.11 -3.23
CA VAL A 104 -17.04 -5.67 -2.88
C VAL A 104 -17.76 -4.78 -1.87
N CYS A 105 -17.06 -4.30 -0.83
CA CYS A 105 -17.62 -3.40 0.18
C CYS A 105 -16.66 -2.23 0.44
N ASN A 106 -17.19 -1.00 0.38
CA ASN A 106 -16.37 0.20 0.44
C ASN A 106 -16.94 1.26 1.35
N LYS A 107 -16.08 1.88 2.16
CA LYS A 107 -16.41 3.07 2.95
C LYS A 107 -15.37 4.14 2.66
N PHE A 108 -15.79 5.12 1.85
CA PHE A 108 -14.94 6.20 1.35
C PHE A 108 -15.25 7.55 2.01
N PHE A 109 -14.20 8.34 2.22
CA PHE A 109 -14.25 9.80 2.14
C PHE A 109 -13.25 10.23 1.05
N THR A 110 -13.72 10.33 -0.20
CA THR A 110 -12.89 10.71 -1.35
C THR A 110 -13.15 12.15 -1.76
N GLN A 111 -12.09 12.94 -1.95
CA GLN A 111 -12.11 14.16 -2.78
C GLN A 111 -11.37 13.85 -4.08
N SER A 112 -12.12 13.76 -5.18
CA SER A 112 -11.56 13.85 -6.52
C SER A 112 -11.31 15.33 -6.84
N VAL A 113 -10.09 15.67 -7.26
CA VAL A 113 -9.72 17.02 -7.75
C VAL A 113 -9.92 17.09 -9.25
#